data_AF-A0A2D4MV59-F1
#
_entry.id   AF-A0A2D4MV59-F1
#
_cell.length_a   1.000
_cell.length_b   1.000
_cell.length_c   1.000
_cell.angle_alpha   90.00
_cell.angle_beta   90.00
_cell.angle_gamma   90.00
#
_symmetry.space_group_name_H-M   'P 1'
#
loop_
_entity.id
_entity.type
_entity.pdbx_description
1 polymer ?
#
loop_
_entity_poly.entity_id
_entity_poly.type
_entity_poly.pdbx_seq_one_letter_code
_entity_poly.pdbx_strand_id
1 'polypeptide(L)'
;YKFHEFHSPALEDADFDNKPMVLLVGQYSTGKTTFIRYLLEQDFPGMRIGPEPTTDSFIAVMQGDVEGIIPGNALVVDPKKPFRKLNAFGNAFLNRFVCAQLPNAVLDSI
;
A
#
# COMPACT_ATOMS: atom_id res chain seq x y z
N TYR A 1 -16.44 18.06 21.65
CA TYR A 1 -14.99 17.79 21.58
C TYR A 1 -14.64 17.47 20.13
N LYS A 2 -13.92 18.36 19.44
CA LYS A 2 -13.59 18.27 18.00
C LYS A 2 -12.54 17.18 17.70
N PHE A 3 -12.75 15.96 18.17
CA PHE A 3 -11.78 14.86 18.08
C PHE A 3 -11.30 14.62 16.65
N HIS A 4 -12.19 14.78 15.67
CA HIS A 4 -11.87 14.63 14.25
C HIS A 4 -11.00 15.74 13.64
N GLU A 5 -10.91 16.90 14.29
CA GLU A 5 -10.00 17.98 13.87
C GLU A 5 -8.59 17.83 14.48
N PHE A 6 -8.44 17.07 15.57
CA PHE A 6 -7.19 17.02 16.35
C PHE A 6 -6.49 15.65 16.36
N HIS A 7 -7.21 14.54 16.14
CA HIS A 7 -6.65 13.20 16.34
C HIS A 7 -6.82 12.27 15.14
N SER A 8 -8.04 12.06 14.64
CA SER A 8 -8.28 11.17 13.50
C SER A 8 -9.57 11.53 12.76
N PRO A 9 -9.57 11.58 11.42
CA PRO A 9 -10.79 11.85 10.65
C PRO A 9 -11.87 10.79 10.94
N ALA A 10 -13.12 11.09 10.60
CA ALA A 10 -14.21 10.12 10.72
C ALA A 10 -13.84 8.80 10.01
N LEU A 11 -14.22 7.68 10.62
CA LEU A 11 -14.04 6.37 9.99
C LEU A 11 -15.05 6.23 8.86
N GLU A 12 -14.60 5.75 7.71
CA GLU A 12 -15.45 5.45 6.56
C GLU A 12 -15.82 3.96 6.59
N ASP A 13 -16.89 3.54 5.89
CA ASP A 13 -17.26 2.12 5.80
C ASP A 13 -16.10 1.26 5.27
N ALA A 14 -15.28 1.83 4.39
CA ALA A 14 -14.05 1.23 3.92
C ALA A 14 -13.12 0.86 5.10
N ASP A 15 -13.02 1.66 6.15
CA ASP A 15 -12.14 1.34 7.30
C ASP A 15 -12.58 0.06 8.05
N PHE A 16 -13.83 -0.38 7.88
CA PHE A 16 -14.36 -1.61 8.50
C PHE A 16 -14.36 -2.81 7.55
N ASP A 17 -14.58 -2.59 6.25
CA ASP A 17 -14.61 -3.65 5.25
C ASP A 17 -13.22 -4.04 4.72
N ASN A 18 -12.18 -3.27 5.07
CA ASN A 18 -10.84 -3.52 4.60
C ASN A 18 -10.17 -4.70 5.30
N LYS A 19 -9.42 -5.45 4.49
CA LYS A 19 -8.60 -6.58 4.95
C LYS A 19 -7.44 -6.10 5.84
N PRO A 20 -6.95 -6.95 6.76
CA PRO A 20 -5.93 -6.55 7.74
C PRO A 20 -4.57 -6.25 7.10
N MET A 21 -4.17 -4.98 7.14
CA MET A 21 -2.89 -4.53 6.57
C MET A 21 -1.68 -4.82 7.46
N VAL A 22 -0.60 -5.31 6.85
CA VAL A 22 0.72 -5.50 7.49
C VAL A 22 1.71 -4.46 6.99
N LEU A 23 2.26 -3.65 7.89
CA LEU A 23 3.27 -2.64 7.56
C LEU A 23 4.68 -3.16 7.88
N LEU A 24 5.53 -3.26 6.87
CA LEU A 24 6.94 -3.64 7.03
C LEU A 24 7.84 -2.41 7.13
N VAL A 25 8.43 -2.20 8.30
CA VAL A 25 9.38 -1.11 8.58
C VAL A 25 10.77 -1.68 8.82
N GLY A 26 11.77 -1.11 8.18
CA GLY A 26 13.16 -1.53 8.35
C GLY A 26 14.12 -0.75 7.46
N GLN A 27 15.41 -0.75 7.80
CA GLN A 27 16.45 -0.04 7.05
C GLN A 27 16.58 -0.51 5.61
N TYR A 28 17.26 0.26 4.76
CA TYR A 28 17.55 -0.11 3.38
C TYR A 28 18.26 -1.48 3.30
N SER A 29 17.96 -2.24 2.24
CA SER A 29 18.61 -3.54 1.95
C SER A 29 18.48 -4.64 3.02
N THR A 30 17.52 -4.51 3.94
CA THR A 30 17.19 -5.54 4.96
C THR A 30 16.30 -6.67 4.43
N GLY A 31 16.00 -6.71 3.13
CA GLY A 31 15.24 -7.79 2.52
C GLY A 31 13.71 -7.67 2.62
N LYS A 32 13.14 -6.50 2.95
CA LYS A 32 11.68 -6.29 3.01
C LYS A 32 10.94 -6.75 1.75
N THR A 33 11.45 -6.35 0.59
CA THR A 33 10.90 -6.74 -0.72
C THR A 33 10.96 -8.25 -0.93
N THR A 34 12.10 -8.85 -0.57
CA THR A 34 12.30 -10.31 -0.63
C THR A 34 11.39 -11.05 0.36
N PHE A 35 11.11 -10.47 1.53
CA PHE A 35 10.22 -11.03 2.53
C PHE A 35 8.77 -11.07 2.03
N ILE A 36 8.29 -9.99 1.41
CA ILE A 36 6.96 -9.99 0.77
C ILE A 36 6.90 -11.06 -0.32
N ARG A 37 7.90 -11.09 -1.21
CA ARG A 37 8.00 -12.09 -2.27
C ARG A 37 7.99 -13.52 -1.71
N TYR A 38 8.69 -13.74 -0.60
CA TYR A 38 8.74 -15.04 0.06
C TYR A 38 7.37 -15.44 0.62
N LEU A 39 6.63 -14.51 1.23
CA LEU A 39 5.27 -14.78 1.71
C LEU A 39 4.28 -15.05 0.58
N LEU A 40 4.40 -14.32 -0.54
CA LEU A 40 3.52 -14.48 -1.69
C LEU A 40 3.87 -15.69 -2.57
N GLU A 41 5.08 -16.24 -2.41
CA GLU A 41 5.71 -17.23 -3.29
C GLU A 41 5.69 -16.83 -4.79
N GLN A 42 5.56 -15.52 -5.05
CA GLN A 42 5.36 -14.95 -6.37
C GLN A 42 5.95 -13.54 -6.42
N ASP A 43 6.37 -13.14 -7.62
CA ASP A 43 6.78 -11.77 -7.89
C ASP A 43 5.55 -10.85 -7.96
N PHE A 44 5.68 -9.61 -7.46
CA PHE A 44 4.61 -8.62 -7.53
C PHE A 44 5.02 -7.40 -8.36
N PRO A 45 4.06 -6.71 -9.01
CA PRO A 45 4.33 -5.54 -9.82
C PRO A 45 5.03 -4.43 -9.07
N GLY A 46 6.00 -3.78 -9.71
CA GLY A 46 6.74 -2.67 -9.09
C GLY A 46 7.80 -3.12 -8.09
N MET A 47 8.00 -4.43 -7.91
CA MET A 47 9.14 -4.98 -7.18
C MET A 47 10.45 -4.57 -7.86
N ARG A 48 11.25 -3.74 -7.18
CA ARG A 48 12.64 -3.43 -7.55
C ARG A 48 13.57 -3.99 -6.48
N ILE A 49 14.25 -5.09 -6.81
CA ILE A 49 15.32 -5.66 -5.99
C ILE A 49 16.63 -5.26 -6.65
N GLY A 50 17.29 -4.23 -6.10
CA GLY A 50 18.58 -3.75 -6.57
C GLY A 50 19.53 -3.44 -5.40
N PRO A 51 20.86 -3.52 -5.60
CA PRO A 51 21.85 -3.22 -4.57
C PRO A 51 21.94 -1.72 -4.22
N GLU A 52 21.50 -0.85 -5.12
CA GLU A 52 21.40 0.59 -4.91
C GLU A 52 20.12 0.95 -4.13
N PRO A 53 20.07 2.07 -3.38
CA PRO A 53 18.86 2.52 -2.70
C PRO A 53 17.75 2.82 -3.71
N THR A 54 16.98 1.78 -4.03
CA THR A 54 16.03 1.76 -5.16
C THR A 54 14.58 1.86 -4.68
N THR A 55 14.36 1.85 -3.36
CA THR A 55 13.04 2.00 -2.74
C THR A 55 12.90 3.37 -2.08
N ASP A 56 12.66 4.40 -2.89
CA ASP A 56 12.22 5.72 -2.42
C ASP A 56 10.68 5.86 -2.51
N SER A 57 9.97 4.74 -2.41
CA SER A 57 8.52 4.66 -2.67
C SER A 57 7.82 3.64 -1.77
N PHE A 58 6.63 4.01 -1.33
CA PHE A 58 5.71 3.17 -0.57
C PHE A 58 4.91 2.31 -1.55
N ILE A 59 4.88 1.00 -1.30
CA ILE A 59 4.16 0.03 -2.14
C ILE A 59 3.11 -0.66 -1.27
N ALA A 60 1.84 -0.50 -1.62
CA ALA A 60 0.74 -1.28 -1.04
C ALA A 60 0.46 -2.49 -1.93
N VAL A 61 0.83 -3.69 -1.47
CA VAL A 61 0.50 -4.93 -2.18
C VAL A 61 -0.87 -5.41 -1.74
N MET A 62 -1.80 -5.55 -2.69
CA MET A 62 -3.19 -5.91 -2.40
C MET A 62 -3.71 -6.92 -3.40
N GLN A 63 -4.79 -7.61 -3.04
CA GLN A 63 -5.51 -8.45 -3.98
C GLN A 63 -6.07 -7.63 -5.15
N GLY A 64 -6.01 -8.21 -6.34
CA GLY A 64 -6.78 -7.77 -7.51
C GLY A 64 -6.97 -8.91 -8.51
N ASP A 65 -8.00 -8.78 -9.34
CA ASP A 65 -8.33 -9.80 -10.34
C ASP A 65 -7.26 -9.90 -11.44
N VAL A 66 -6.55 -8.79 -11.68
CA VAL A 66 -5.52 -8.65 -12.71
C VAL A 66 -4.27 -8.06 -12.09
N GLU A 67 -3.12 -8.57 -12.53
CA GLU A 67 -1.83 -8.03 -12.16
C GLU A 67 -1.64 -6.60 -12.72
N GLY A 68 -1.36 -5.64 -11.85
CA GLY A 68 -1.27 -4.23 -12.25
C GLY A 68 -0.73 -3.30 -11.18
N ILE A 69 -0.45 -2.06 -11.57
CA ILE A 69 0.01 -0.99 -10.68
C ILE A 69 -0.97 0.19 -10.77
N ILE A 70 -1.46 0.64 -9.61
CA ILE A 70 -2.28 1.84 -9.46
C ILE A 70 -1.43 2.95 -8.84
N PRO A 71 -1.26 4.11 -9.51
CA PRO A 71 -0.58 5.26 -8.93
C PRO A 71 -1.31 5.82 -7.70
N GLY A 72 -0.57 6.36 -6.73
CA GLY A 72 -1.11 6.92 -5.49
C GLY A 72 -2.19 7.98 -5.72
N ASN A 73 -2.03 8.83 -6.74
CA ASN A 73 -3.03 9.85 -7.10
C ASN A 73 -4.39 9.24 -7.48
N ALA A 74 -4.40 8.09 -8.17
CA ALA A 74 -5.62 7.37 -8.51
C ALA A 74 -6.15 6.55 -7.31
N LEU A 75 -5.25 6.11 -6.44
CA LEU A 75 -5.58 5.27 -5.30
C LEU A 75 -6.30 6.04 -4.19
N VAL A 76 -5.96 7.32 -3.97
CA VAL A 76 -6.60 8.15 -2.93
C VAL A 76 -7.97 8.70 -3.33
N VAL A 77 -8.35 8.60 -4.60
CA VAL A 77 -9.70 8.97 -5.07
C VAL A 77 -10.68 7.81 -5.02
N ASP A 78 -10.21 6.57 -4.89
CA ASP A 78 -11.06 5.38 -4.81
C ASP A 78 -11.75 5.30 -3.43
N PRO A 79 -13.09 5.39 -3.36
CA PRO A 79 -13.83 5.30 -2.11
C PRO A 79 -13.79 3.90 -1.47
N LYS A 80 -13.44 2.86 -2.22
CA LYS A 80 -13.40 1.48 -1.72
C LYS A 80 -12.08 1.13 -1.04
N LYS A 81 -11.08 2.01 -1.14
CA LYS A 81 -9.73 1.77 -0.64
C LYS A 81 -9.44 2.62 0.60
N PRO A 82 -8.70 2.11 1.60
CA PRO A 82 -8.42 2.80 2.85
C PRO A 82 -7.38 3.92 2.71
N PHE A 83 -7.14 4.42 1.50
CA PHE A 83 -6.03 5.33 1.21
C PHE A 83 -6.44 6.78 1.01
N ARG A 84 -7.75 7.11 1.01
CA ARG A 84 -8.21 8.51 0.80
C ARG A 84 -7.55 9.50 1.76
N LYS A 85 -7.38 9.09 3.01
CA LYS A 85 -6.73 9.89 4.06
C LYS A 85 -5.27 10.23 3.74
N LEU A 86 -4.60 9.46 2.89
CA LEU A 86 -3.23 9.74 2.44
C LEU A 86 -3.13 10.94 1.50
N ASN A 87 -4.25 11.41 0.94
CA ASN A 87 -4.27 12.65 0.14
C ASN A 87 -3.80 13.87 0.95
N ALA A 88 -3.94 13.85 2.28
CA ALA A 88 -3.46 14.91 3.17
C ALA A 88 -1.93 15.10 3.14
N PHE A 89 -1.16 14.07 2.76
CA PHE A 89 0.30 14.17 2.61
C PHE A 89 0.72 14.87 1.30
N GLY A 90 -0.21 15.07 0.36
CA GLY A 90 0.00 15.82 -0.88
C GLY A 90 0.80 15.07 -1.96
N ASN A 91 0.94 15.73 -3.12
CA ASN A 91 1.47 15.12 -4.34
C ASN A 91 2.90 14.57 -4.21
N ALA A 92 3.74 15.16 -3.35
CA ALA A 92 5.11 14.68 -3.16
C ALA A 92 5.14 13.25 -2.60
N PHE A 93 4.24 12.94 -1.67
CA PHE A 93 4.06 11.59 -1.15
C PHE A 93 3.37 10.69 -2.17
N LEU A 94 2.28 11.17 -2.79
CA LEU A 94 1.48 10.36 -3.72
C LEU A 94 2.24 9.92 -4.97
N ASN A 95 3.19 10.74 -5.45
CA ASN A 95 4.10 10.36 -6.55
C ASN A 95 5.06 9.23 -6.17
N ARG A 96 5.26 9.02 -4.87
CA ARG A 96 6.08 7.95 -4.30
C ARG A 96 5.23 6.83 -3.70
N PHE A 97 3.91 6.87 -3.85
CA PHE A 97 3.02 5.84 -3.34
C PHE A 97 2.36 5.11 -4.50
N VAL A 98 2.43 3.78 -4.48
CA VAL A 98 1.83 2.93 -5.52
C VAL A 98 1.12 1.76 -4.86
N CYS A 99 0.03 1.29 -5.47
CA CYS A 99 -0.58 0.01 -5.11
C CYS A 99 -0.26 -1.01 -6.20
N ALA A 100 0.36 -2.12 -5.81
CA ALA A 100 0.55 -3.28 -6.66
C ALA A 100 -0.61 -4.24 -6.40
N GLN A 101 -1.35 -4.59 -7.45
CA GLN A 101 -2.41 -5.58 -7.38
C GLN A 101 -2.00 -6.83 -8.13
N LEU A 102 -2.33 -7.99 -7.56
CA LEU A 102 -2.16 -9.28 -8.20
C LEU A 102 -3.14 -10.29 -7.60
N PRO A 103 -3.54 -11.32 -8.36
CA PRO A 103 -4.32 -12.42 -7.83
C PRO A 103 -3.41 -13.35 -7.03
N ASN A 104 -3.53 -13.34 -5.70
CA ASN A 104 -2.77 -14.23 -4.83
C ASN A 104 -3.58 -14.64 -3.58
N ALA A 105 -3.57 -15.93 -3.24
CA ALA A 105 -4.36 -16.46 -2.13
C ALA A 105 -3.99 -15.87 -0.75
N VAL A 106 -2.74 -15.45 -0.56
CA VAL A 106 -2.31 -14.79 0.68
C VAL A 106 -3.02 -13.44 0.82
N LEU A 107 -3.07 -12.66 -0.27
CA LEU A 107 -3.74 -11.35 -0.34
C LEU A 107 -5.27 -11.46 -0.27
N ASP A 108 -5.83 -12.66 -0.44
CA ASP A 108 -7.25 -12.89 -0.15
C ASP A 108 -7.56 -12.82 1.34
N SER A 109 -6.59 -13.18 2.18
CA SER A 109 -6.76 -13.28 3.63
C SER A 109 -6.23 -12.06 4.39
N ILE A 110 -5.46 -11.18 3.73
CA ILE A 110 -4.83 -9.98 4.32
C ILE A 110 -5.09 -8.70 3.52
#